data_AF-A0A534PZU7-F1
#
_entry.id   AF-A0A534PZU7-F1
#
_cell.length_a   1.000
_cell.length_b   1.000
_cell.length_c   1.000
_cell.angle_alpha   90.00
_cell.angle_beta   90.00
_cell.angle_gamma   90.00
#
_symmetry.space_group_name_H-M   'P 1'
#
loop_
_entity.id
_entity.type
_entity.pdbx_description
1 polymer ?
#
loop_
_entity_poly.entity_id
_entity_poly.type
_entity_poly.pdbx_seq_one_letter_code
_entity_poly.pdbx_strand_id
1 'polypeptide(L)'
;MSAAPGRRPIVPFLRLPPDGEPYLAGQRCTACRAVFLGRRLACGRCTARGPFEEIRLSRSGTLWVYSIVHQSSPGVPVPYVAAIVDLPEGLSVRCNLIDVARRWR
;
A
#
# COMPACT_ATOMS: atom_id res chain seq x y z
N MET A 1 -28.44 -12.21 2.60
CA MET A 1 -27.49 -12.95 3.44
C MET A 1 -26.43 -11.98 3.94
N SER A 2 -26.50 -11.54 5.21
CA SER A 2 -25.53 -10.61 5.79
C SER A 2 -24.37 -11.43 6.34
N ALA A 3 -23.15 -11.24 5.83
CA ALA A 3 -21.97 -11.90 6.35
C ALA A 3 -21.63 -11.37 7.75
N ALA A 4 -21.22 -12.28 8.65
CA ALA A 4 -20.81 -12.01 10.03
C ALA A 4 -19.74 -10.88 10.12
N PRO A 5 -19.61 -10.19 11.27
CA PRO A 5 -18.66 -9.10 11.46
C PRO A 5 -17.21 -9.63 11.51
N GLY A 6 -16.61 -9.87 10.35
CA GLY A 6 -15.18 -10.15 10.20
C GLY A 6 -14.36 -8.88 10.02
N ARG A 7 -13.05 -8.93 10.30
CA ARG A 7 -12.09 -7.84 10.01
C ARG A 7 -12.26 -7.37 8.56
N ARG A 8 -12.60 -6.10 8.37
CA ARG A 8 -12.78 -5.50 7.03
C ARG A 8 -11.53 -4.69 6.65
N PRO A 9 -10.96 -4.90 5.47
CA PRO A 9 -9.86 -4.06 5.03
C PRO A 9 -10.38 -2.65 4.74
N ILE A 10 -9.66 -1.65 5.22
CA ILE A 10 -9.98 -0.23 4.95
C ILE A 10 -9.81 0.15 3.48
N VAL A 11 -9.00 -0.62 2.74
CA VAL A 11 -8.71 -0.42 1.31
C VAL A 11 -8.83 -1.74 0.55
N PRO A 12 -9.27 -1.71 -0.71
CA PRO A 12 -9.56 -2.93 -1.49
C PRO A 12 -8.32 -3.74 -1.88
N PHE A 13 -7.12 -3.19 -1.68
CA PHE A 13 -5.84 -3.85 -1.96
C PHE A 13 -5.13 -4.34 -0.68
N LEU A 14 -5.78 -4.25 0.49
CA LEU A 14 -5.34 -4.94 1.71
C LEU A 14 -6.10 -6.26 1.82
N ARG A 15 -5.39 -7.38 1.86
CA ARG A 15 -5.95 -8.72 2.04
C ARG A 15 -5.81 -9.13 3.50
N LEU A 16 -6.92 -9.59 4.09
CA LEU A 16 -7.01 -10.06 5.47
C LEU A 16 -7.47 -11.52 5.46
N PRO A 17 -6.58 -12.49 5.14
CA PRO A 17 -6.95 -13.90 5.19
C PRO A 17 -7.35 -14.31 6.63
N PRO A 18 -8.32 -15.24 6.80
CA PRO A 18 -8.71 -15.70 8.14
C PRO A 18 -7.55 -16.27 8.95
N ASP A 19 -6.73 -17.10 8.30
CA ASP A 19 -5.65 -17.88 8.94
C ASP A 19 -4.26 -17.50 8.39
N GLY A 20 -3.96 -16.21 8.26
CA GLY A 20 -2.64 -15.81 7.79
C GLY A 20 -2.30 -14.34 7.93
N GLU A 21 -1.07 -14.02 7.53
CA GLU A 21 -0.54 -12.67 7.59
C GLU A 21 -1.20 -11.75 6.55
N PRO A 22 -1.72 -10.58 6.98
CA PRO A 22 -2.17 -9.52 6.09
C PRO A 22 -1.10 -9.15 5.06
N TYR A 23 -1.55 -8.80 3.86
CA TYR A 23 -0.64 -8.39 2.78
C TYR A 23 -1.31 -7.41 1.83
N LEU A 24 -0.47 -6.66 1.10
CA LEU A 24 -0.91 -5.80 0.02
C LEU A 24 -0.98 -6.60 -1.28
N ALA A 25 -2.11 -6.49 -1.98
CA ALA A 25 -2.34 -7.09 -3.28
C ALA A 25 -2.11 -6.04 -4.38
N GLY A 26 -1.12 -6.30 -5.23
CA GLY A 26 -0.86 -5.55 -6.44
C GLY A 26 -1.65 -6.11 -7.63
N GLN A 27 -1.81 -5.29 -8.67
CA GLN A 27 -2.34 -5.68 -9.97
C GLN A 27 -1.22 -5.51 -10.99
N ARG A 28 -0.71 -6.63 -11.52
CA ARG A 28 0.35 -6.66 -12.52
C ARG A 28 -0.27 -6.74 -13.91
N CYS A 29 0.07 -5.79 -14.78
CA CYS A 29 -0.32 -5.84 -16.18
C CYS A 29 0.37 -7.03 -16.86
N THR A 30 -0.38 -7.91 -17.52
CA THR A 30 0.21 -9.07 -18.19
C THR A 30 1.00 -8.67 -19.44
N ALA A 31 0.67 -7.55 -20.08
CA ALA A 31 1.31 -7.08 -21.30
C ALA A 31 2.70 -6.43 -21.07
N CYS A 32 2.85 -5.58 -20.04
CA CYS A 32 4.10 -4.83 -19.80
C CYS A 32 4.69 -4.98 -18.39
N ARG A 33 4.08 -5.83 -17.56
CA ARG A 33 4.52 -6.15 -16.19
C ARG A 33 4.52 -4.98 -15.19
N ALA A 34 4.04 -3.79 -15.57
CA ALA A 34 3.83 -2.70 -14.63
C ALA A 34 2.86 -3.12 -13.52
N VAL A 35 3.16 -2.74 -12.27
CA VAL A 35 2.40 -3.12 -11.08
C VAL A 35 1.74 -1.89 -10.48
N PHE A 36 0.48 -2.03 -10.08
CA PHE A 36 -0.31 -0.96 -9.48
C PHE A 36 -1.03 -1.44 -8.22
N LEU A 37 -1.37 -0.51 -7.33
CA LEU A 37 -2.35 -0.76 -6.27
C LEU A 37 -3.75 -0.46 -6.77
N GLY A 38 -4.71 -1.28 -6.34
CA GLY A 38 -6.12 -1.16 -6.69
C GLY A 38 -6.45 -1.58 -8.13
N ARG A 39 -7.75 -1.71 -8.40
CA ARG A 39 -8.25 -2.07 -9.73
C ARG A 39 -7.97 -0.96 -10.74
N ARG A 40 -7.73 -1.34 -12.00
CA ARG A 40 -7.47 -0.44 -13.13
C ARG A 40 -8.36 -0.80 -14.31
N LEU A 41 -8.84 0.21 -15.04
CA LEU A 41 -9.54 0.04 -16.33
C LEU A 41 -8.56 -0.18 -17.49
N ALA A 42 -7.36 0.41 -17.40
CA ALA A 42 -6.29 0.26 -18.37
C ALA A 42 -4.93 0.49 -17.71
N CYS A 43 -3.86 -0.01 -18.35
CA CYS A 43 -2.51 0.13 -17.86
C CYS A 43 -1.99 1.55 -18.05
N GLY A 44 -1.58 2.20 -16.96
CA GLY A 44 -1.00 3.55 -17.03
C GLY A 44 0.37 3.61 -17.73
N ARG A 45 1.01 2.46 -18.00
CA ARG A 45 2.31 2.38 -18.69
C ARG A 45 2.19 2.08 -20.18
N CYS A 46 1.39 1.08 -20.56
CA CYS A 46 1.28 0.63 -21.95
C CYS A 46 -0.11 0.78 -22.57
N THR A 47 -1.07 1.36 -21.85
CA THR A 47 -2.47 1.60 -22.29
C THR A 47 -3.33 0.35 -22.58
N ALA A 48 -2.78 -0.86 -22.48
CA ALA A 48 -3.57 -2.09 -22.59
C ALA A 48 -4.71 -2.11 -21.57
N ARG A 49 -5.92 -2.51 -21.99
CA ARG A 49 -7.10 -2.60 -21.12
C ARG A 49 -7.06 -3.79 -20.15
N GLY A 50 -6.08 -4.66 -20.29
CA GLY A 50 -5.89 -5.87 -19.50
C GLY A 50 -5.35 -7.02 -20.35
N PRO A 51 -5.28 -8.24 -19.80
CA PRO A 51 -5.66 -8.57 -18.41
C PRO A 51 -4.66 -8.05 -17.37
N PHE A 52 -5.10 -8.02 -16.12
CA PHE A 52 -4.26 -7.80 -14.94
C PHE A 52 -4.35 -9.04 -14.06
N GLU A 53 -3.22 -9.45 -13.52
CA GLU A 53 -3.14 -10.54 -12.55
C GLU A 53 -2.89 -9.96 -11.15
N GLU A 54 -3.55 -10.52 -10.14
CA GLU A 54 -3.29 -10.16 -8.75
C GLU A 54 -1.98 -10.81 -8.28
N ILE A 55 -1.13 -10.02 -7.64
CA ILE A 55 0.12 -10.51 -7.03
C ILE A 55 0.21 -10.08 -5.57
N ARG A 56 0.78 -10.92 -4.72
CA ARG A 56 1.16 -10.55 -3.36
C ARG A 56 2.43 -9.70 -3.41
N LEU A 57 2.36 -8.50 -2.85
CA LEU A 57 3.52 -7.60 -2.79
C LEU A 57 4.47 -7.96 -1.64
N SER A 58 5.73 -7.59 -1.82
CA SER A 58 6.79 -7.73 -0.83
C SER A 58 6.46 -7.00 0.47
N ARG A 59 6.98 -7.54 1.58
CA ARG A 59 6.86 -6.95 2.94
C ARG A 59 8.00 -6.01 3.29
N SER A 60 9.02 -5.96 2.46
CA SER A 60 10.17 -5.07 2.59
C SER A 60 10.23 -4.16 1.37
N GLY A 61 10.79 -2.97 1.60
CA GLY A 61 11.01 -1.97 0.56
C GLY A 61 12.05 -0.96 1.03
N THR A 62 12.39 -0.03 0.15
CA THR A 62 13.36 1.03 0.41
C THR A 62 12.63 2.32 0.70
N LEU A 63 12.99 3.00 1.79
CA LEU A 63 12.47 4.34 2.07
C LEU A 63 12.95 5.30 0.98
N TRP A 64 12.00 5.88 0.23
CA TRP A 64 12.31 6.84 -0.82
C TRP A 64 12.38 8.27 -0.28
N VAL A 65 11.32 8.70 0.40
CA VAL A 65 11.24 10.04 1.00
C VAL A 65 10.32 10.00 2.22
N TYR A 66 10.58 10.87 3.19
CA TYR A 66 9.74 11.02 4.38
C TYR A 66 9.59 12.48 4.81
N SER A 67 8.58 12.74 5.63
CA SER A 67 8.39 13.99 6.36
C SER A 67 7.88 13.71 7.76
N ILE A 68 8.30 14.54 8.72
CA ILE A 68 7.81 14.50 10.10
C ILE A 68 6.69 15.54 10.22
N VAL A 69 5.46 15.05 10.32
CA VAL A 69 4.27 15.90 10.39
C VAL A 69 4.06 16.34 11.84
N HIS A 70 4.24 17.64 12.11
CA HIS A 70 4.07 18.24 13.45
C HIS A 70 2.67 18.81 13.71
N GLN A 71 1.91 19.09 12.66
CA GLN A 71 0.54 19.60 12.73
C GLN A 71 -0.35 18.82 11.74
N SER A 72 -1.50 18.35 12.21
CA SER A 72 -2.46 17.57 11.41
C SER A 72 -3.90 17.88 11.82
N SER A 73 -4.87 17.22 11.21
CA SER A 73 -6.30 17.37 11.51
C SER A 73 -6.63 16.98 12.95
N PRO A 74 -7.69 17.55 13.56
CA PRO A 74 -8.15 17.16 14.89
C PRO A 74 -8.34 15.65 15.01
N GLY A 75 -7.81 15.05 16.08
CA GLY A 75 -7.88 13.61 16.35
C GLY A 75 -6.76 12.76 15.75
N VAL A 76 -5.85 13.33 14.94
CA VAL A 76 -4.66 12.62 14.44
C VAL A 76 -3.48 12.86 15.39
N PRO A 77 -2.91 11.82 16.04
CA PRO A 77 -1.75 11.99 16.92
C PRO A 77 -0.52 12.50 16.15
N VAL A 78 0.13 13.54 16.68
CA VAL A 78 1.37 14.14 16.15
C VAL A 78 2.47 14.17 17.23
N PRO A 79 3.77 14.18 16.86
CA PRO A 79 4.28 14.03 15.50
C PRO A 79 4.33 12.58 15.03
N TYR A 80 4.17 12.39 13.71
CA TYR A 80 4.32 11.10 13.03
C TYR A 80 5.17 11.22 11.75
N VAL A 81 5.76 10.12 11.32
CA VAL A 81 6.55 10.06 10.08
C VAL A 81 5.68 9.57 8.94
N ALA A 82 5.36 10.45 8.00
CA ALA A 82 4.74 10.10 6.73
C ALA A 82 5.84 9.73 5.74
N ALA A 83 5.71 8.61 5.05
CA ALA A 83 6.74 8.09 4.17
C ALA A 83 6.17 7.57 2.84
N ILE A 84 7.05 7.57 1.84
CA ILE A 84 6.89 6.84 0.59
C ILE A 84 7.97 5.77 0.57
N VAL A 85 7.56 4.51 0.43
CA VAL A 85 8.46 3.35 0.36
C VAL A 85 8.32 2.70 -1.00
N ASP A 86 9.45 2.53 -1.69
CA ASP A 86 9.53 1.81 -2.95
C ASP A 86 9.61 0.31 -2.70
N LEU A 87 8.73 -0.44 -3.36
CA LEU A 87 8.73 -1.90 -3.30
C LEU A 87 9.51 -2.51 -4.48
N PRO A 88 10.12 -3.68 -4.30
CA PRO A 88 10.83 -4.39 -5.36
C PRO A 88 10.02 -4.63 -6.63
N GLU A 89 8.69 -4.68 -6.54
CA GLU A 89 7.77 -4.84 -7.67
C GLU A 89 7.64 -3.57 -8.56
N GLY A 90 8.33 -2.48 -8.22
CA GLY A 90 8.39 -1.27 -9.05
C GLY A 90 7.24 -0.29 -8.83
N LEU A 91 6.65 -0.29 -7.63
CA LEU A 91 5.64 0.68 -7.20
C LEU A 91 5.96 1.22 -5.81
N SER A 92 5.47 2.41 -5.50
CA SER A 92 5.64 3.02 -4.19
C SER A 92 4.34 2.98 -3.38
N VAL A 93 4.48 2.72 -2.07
CA VAL A 93 3.39 2.79 -1.09
C VAL A 93 3.55 4.00 -0.20
N ARG A 94 2.45 4.70 0.07
CA ARG A 94 2.38 5.73 1.11
C ARG A 94 2.03 5.06 2.43
N CYS A 95 2.84 5.28 3.46
CA CYS A 95 2.64 4.69 4.77
C CYS A 95 3.14 5.63 5.88
N ASN A 96 2.88 5.24 7.12
CA ASN A 96 3.56 5.81 8.26
C ASN A 96 4.70 4.88 8.68
N LEU A 97 5.87 5.43 9.00
CA LEU A 97 6.93 4.68 9.68
C LEU A 97 6.70 4.76 11.18
N ILE A 98 6.65 3.60 11.81
CA ILE A 98 6.53 3.42 13.26
C ILE A 98 7.84 2.87 13.83
N ASP A 99 7.98 2.87 15.16
CA ASP A 99 9.14 2.34 15.88
C ASP A 99 10.50 2.93 15.44
N VAL A 100 10.46 4.18 14.96
CA VAL A 100 11.64 4.97 14.57
C VAL A 100 12.12 5.84 15.73
N ALA A 101 13.43 5.90 15.94
CA ALA A 101 14.02 6.66 17.03
C ALA A 101 13.71 8.15 16.90
N ARG A 102 13.00 8.73 17.88
CA ARG A 102 12.62 10.16 17.91
C ARG A 102 13.82 11.04 18.26
N ARG A 103 14.69 11.30 17.28
CA ARG A 103 15.88 12.17 17.42
C ARG A 103 15.72 13.57 16.83
N TRP A 104 14.53 13.89 16.34
CA TRP A 104 14.18 15.21 15.82
C TRP A 104 13.72 16.12 16.97
N ARG A 105 14.61 17.04 17.35
CA ARG A 105 14.31 18.25 18.13
C ARG A 105 14.26 19.44 17.20
#